data_AF-A0A0G1RK24-F1
#
_entry.id   AF-A0A0G1RK24-F1
#
_cell.length_a   1.000
_cell.length_b   1.000
_cell.length_c   1.000
_cell.angle_alpha   90.00
_cell.angle_beta   90.00
_cell.angle_gamma   90.00
#
_symmetry.space_group_name_H-M   'P 1'
#
loop_
_entity.id
_entity.type
_entity.pdbx_description
1 polymer ?
#
loop_
_entity_poly.entity_id
_entity_poly.type
_entity_poly.pdbx_seq_one_letter_code
_entity_poly.pdbx_strand_id
1 'polypeptide(L)' 'MVLSVALAFIVGSIVGLTMMGLKKLKFKSNIPFGPFIATGVTLVFFFGYDIVNAYFKIFGIF' A
#
# COMPACT_ATOMS: atom_id res chain seq x y z
N MET A 1 -0.84 7.27 -10.87
CA MET A 1 -0.55 5.81 -10.94
C MET A 1 0.62 5.41 -10.04
N VAL A 2 1.76 6.11 -10.06
CA VAL A 2 2.93 5.79 -9.20
C VAL A 2 2.58 5.74 -7.71
N LEU A 3 1.87 6.73 -7.18
CA LEU A 3 1.46 6.78 -5.77
C LEU A 3 0.57 5.58 -5.38
N SER A 4 -0.37 5.21 -6.23
CA SER A 4 -1.30 4.09 -6.01
C SER A 4 -0.56 2.76 -5.94
N VAL A 5 0.41 2.56 -6.81
CA VAL A 5 1.25 1.37 -6.85
C VAL A 5 2.17 1.33 -5.63
N ALA A 6 2.80 2.45 -5.26
CA ALA A 6 3.64 2.54 -4.07
C ALA A 6 2.84 2.21 -2.79
N LEU A 7 1.65 2.79 -2.62
CA LEU A 7 0.78 2.49 -1.48
C LEU A 7 0.28 1.04 -1.51
N ALA A 8 -0.03 0.49 -2.68
CA ALA A 8 -0.40 -0.92 -2.82
C ALA A 8 0.72 -1.86 -2.36
N PHE A 9 1.99 -1.55 -2.69
CA PHE A 9 3.15 -2.31 -2.22
C PHE A 9 3.36 -2.17 -0.70
N ILE A 10 3.18 -0.98 -0.13
CA ILE A 10 3.31 -0.75 1.31
C ILE A 10 2.22 -1.54 2.06
N VAL A 11 0.96 -1.39 1.68
CA VAL A 11 -0.16 -2.12 2.32
C VAL A 11 -0.02 -3.62 2.09
N GLY A 12 0.33 -4.04 0.87
CA GLY A 12 0.54 -5.45 0.54
C GLY A 12 1.71 -6.09 1.31
N SER A 13 2.79 -5.35 1.55
CA SER A 13 3.91 -5.84 2.34
C SER A 13 3.56 -5.99 3.82
N ILE A 14 2.85 -5.02 4.42
CA ILE A 14 2.38 -5.11 5.81
C ILE A 14 1.44 -6.32 5.99
N VAL A 15 0.44 -6.47 5.10
CA VAL A 15 -0.50 -7.59 5.18
C VAL A 15 0.19 -8.93 4.92
N GLY A 16 1.09 -8.99 3.94
CA GLY A 16 1.88 -10.17 3.62
C GLY A 16 2.79 -10.60 4.77
N LEU A 17 3.53 -9.66 5.37
CA LEU A 17 4.37 -9.89 6.55
C LEU A 17 3.54 -10.36 7.75
N THR A 18 2.40 -9.71 8.00
CA THR A 18 1.50 -10.09 9.11
C THR A 18 0.96 -11.50 8.94
N MET A 19 0.49 -11.86 7.74
CA MET A 19 -0.02 -13.20 7.46
C MET A 19 1.08 -14.28 7.45
N MET A 20 2.30 -13.92 7.06
CA MET A 20 3.47 -14.80 7.15
C MET A 20 3.87 -15.03 8.61
N GLY A 21 3.84 -14.00 9.45
CA GLY A 21 4.05 -14.10 10.91
C GLY A 21 3.00 -14.97 11.60
N LEU A 22 1.74 -14.89 11.16
CA LEU A 22 0.65 -15.75 11.63
C LEU A 22 0.71 -17.20 11.09
N LYS A 23 1.76 -17.56 10.32
CA LYS A 23 1.94 -18.85 9.64
C LYS A 23 0.76 -19.29 8.75
N LYS A 24 -0.12 -18.35 8.37
CA LYS A 24 -1.28 -18.62 7.51
C LYS A 24 -0.94 -18.59 6.02
N LEU A 25 0.20 -18.01 5.65
CA LEU A 25 0.75 -18.07 4.30
C LEU A 25 2.03 -18.92 4.28
N LYS A 26 2.09 -19.88 3.36
CA LYS A 26 3.35 -20.58 3.04
C LYS A 26 4.23 -19.62 2.24
N PHE A 27 5.54 -19.63 2.47
CA PHE A 27 6.51 -18.79 1.75
C PHE A 27 6.42 -18.86 0.20
N LYS A 28 5.78 -19.91 -0.34
CA LYS A 28 5.56 -20.16 -1.77
C LYS A 28 4.12 -19.90 -2.27
N SER A 29 3.21 -19.39 -1.43
CA SER A 29 1.84 -19.10 -1.85
C SER A 29 1.81 -17.85 -2.70
N ASN A 30 1.18 -17.94 -3.88
CA ASN A 30 0.94 -16.79 -4.74
C ASN A 30 0.01 -15.80 -4.04
N ILE A 31 0.58 -14.66 -3.62
CA ILE A 31 -0.20 -13.56 -3.09
C ILE A 31 -0.86 -12.87 -4.29
N PRO A 32 -2.20 -12.85 -4.39
CA PRO A 32 -2.87 -12.20 -5.52
C PRO A 32 -2.60 -10.70 -5.44
N PHE A 33 -1.87 -10.18 -6.41
CA PHE A 33 -1.48 -8.76 -6.47
C PHE A 33 -2.67 -7.83 -6.75
N GLY A 34 -3.69 -8.33 -7.45
CA GLY A 34 -4.87 -7.57 -7.86
C GLY A 34 -5.63 -6.92 -6.69
N PRO A 35 -6.04 -7.67 -5.66
CA PRO A 35 -6.68 -7.10 -4.48
C PRO A 35 -5.87 -6.00 -3.80
N PHE A 36 -4.56 -6.16 -3.65
CA PHE A 36 -3.71 -5.14 -3.01
C PHE A 36 -3.58 -3.87 -3.85
N ILE A 37 -3.48 -4.01 -5.18
CA ILE A 37 -3.50 -2.87 -6.10
C ILE A 37 -4.85 -2.15 -6.04
N ALA A 38 -5.96 -2.89 -6.04
CA ALA A 38 -7.30 -2.30 -5.93
C ALA A 38 -7.43 -1.47 -4.63
N THR A 39 -6.95 -1.99 -3.51
CA THR A 39 -6.94 -1.24 -2.24
C THR A 39 -6.07 0.02 -2.31
N GLY A 40 -4.89 -0.05 -2.91
CA GLY A 40 -4.00 1.11 -3.09
C GLY A 40 -4.59 2.17 -4.03
N VAL A 41 -5.31 1.75 -5.08
CA VAL A 41 -6.03 2.66 -5.98
C VAL A 41 -7.19 3.33 -5.26
N THR A 42 -7.99 2.58 -4.50
CA THR A 42 -9.09 3.15 -3.69
C THR A 42 -8.58 4.16 -2.68
N LEU A 43 -7.48 3.86 -1.98
CA LEU A 43 -6.85 4.79 -1.04
C LEU A 43 -6.40 6.09 -1.72
N VAL A 44 -5.76 6.01 -2.89
CA VAL A 44 -5.37 7.20 -3.65
C VAL A 44 -6.56 7.95 -4.22
N PHE A 45 -7.63 7.24 -4.59
CA PHE A 45 -8.83 7.86 -5.13
C PHE A 45 -9.51 8.78 -4.10
N PHE A 46 -9.57 8.35 -2.84
CA PHE A 46 -10.20 9.13 -1.77
C PHE A 46 -9.24 10.08 -1.06
N PHE A 47 -7.97 9.70 -0.85
CA PHE A 47 -7.03 10.42 0.02
C PHE A 47 -5.74 10.83 -0.68
N GLY A 48 -5.61 10.61 -2.00
CA GLY A 48 -4.35 10.84 -2.72
C GLY A 48 -3.84 12.28 -2.59
N TYR A 49 -4.75 13.26 -2.65
CA TYR A 49 -4.38 14.67 -2.50
C TYR A 49 -3.86 14.96 -1.08
N ASP A 50 -4.58 14.52 -0.04
CA ASP A 50 -4.16 14.71 1.36
C ASP A 50 -2.84 14.01 1.67
N ILE A 51 -2.62 12.80 1.14
CA ILE A 51 -1.38 12.02 1.33
C ILE A 51 -0.19 12.78 0.73
N VAL A 52 -0.32 13.30 -0.49
CA VAL A 52 0.74 14.03 -1.17
C VAL A 52 0.99 15.37 -0.47
N ASN A 53 -0.06 16.07 -0.07
CA ASN A 53 0.06 17.36 0.60
C ASN A 53 0.70 17.20 1.99
N ALA A 54 0.32 16.16 2.74
CA ALA A 54 0.96 15.81 4.00
C ALA A 54 2.44 15.46 3.82
N TYR A 55 2.79 14.71 2.77
CA TYR A 55 4.19 14.42 2.43
C TYR A 55 4.99 15.71 2.21
N PHE A 56 4.53 16.61 1.34
CA PHE A 56 5.25 17.86 1.09
C PHE A 56 5.33 18.77 2.32
N LYS A 57 4.30 18.77 3.17
CA LYS A 57 4.29 19.51 4.45
C LYS A 57 5.31 18.97 5.45
N ILE A 58 5.50 17.65 5.53
CA ILE A 58 6.52 17.03 6.39
C ILE A 58 7.93 17.46 5.96
N PHE A 59 8.16 17.58 4.66
CA PHE A 59 9.45 18.02 4.10
C PHE A 59 9.62 19.55 4.07
N GLY A 60 8.64 20.32 4.56
CA GLY A 60 8.71 21.79 4.62
C GLY A 60 8.76 22.45 3.24
N ILE A 61 8.22 21.79 2.21
CA ILE A 61 8.17 22.31 0.83
C ILE A 61 6.93 23.20 0.63
N PHE A 62 6.08 23.33 1.66
CA PHE A 62 4.94 24.25 1.78
C PHE A 62 4.79 24.75 3.22
#